data_AF-A0A2M9J8G8-F1
#
_entry.id   AF-A0A2M9J8G8-F1
#
_cell.length_a   1.000
_cell.length_b   1.000
_cell.length_c   1.000
_cell.angle_alpha   90.00
_cell.angle_beta   90.00
_cell.angle_gamma   90.00
#
_symmetry.space_group_name_H-M   'P 1'
#
loop_
_entity.id
_entity.type
_entity.pdbx_description
1 polymer ?
#
loop_
_entity_poly.entity_id
_entity_poly.type
_entity_poly.pdbx_seq_one_letter_code
_entity_poly.pdbx_strand_id
1 'polypeptide(L)'
;MNRPGTIDRPRTNDPQKQAPMTTSASEPTGSATPDFTIAGANESRQNRTLEMQLMPEALARAHMHQRLREAEVERQALRMVAARRMQRRAERASMRARRALAMAVMH
;
A
#
# COMPACT_ATOMS: atom_id res chain seq x y z
N MET A 1 -6.89 5.51 28.35
CA MET A 1 -8.23 5.07 27.89
C MET A 1 -8.07 3.80 27.08
N ASN A 2 -8.51 2.64 27.58
CA ASN A 2 -8.20 1.33 27.01
C ASN A 2 -9.46 0.70 26.38
N ARG A 3 -9.97 1.29 25.30
CA ARG A 3 -11.14 0.76 24.57
C ARG A 3 -10.68 0.12 23.26
N PRO A 4 -10.93 -1.17 23.02
CA PRO A 4 -10.63 -1.83 21.74
C PRO A 4 -11.55 -1.31 20.63
N GLY A 5 -11.07 -1.28 19.37
CA GLY A 5 -11.83 -0.80 18.21
C GLY A 5 -11.42 0.58 17.70
N THR A 6 -10.33 1.16 18.21
CA THR A 6 -9.68 2.35 17.65
C THR A 6 -8.67 2.00 16.57
N ILE A 7 -8.28 3.00 15.77
CA ILE A 7 -7.36 2.85 14.61
C ILE A 7 -6.05 2.14 15.01
N ASP A 8 -5.48 2.50 16.17
CA ASP A 8 -4.24 1.89 16.67
C ASP A 8 -4.44 0.51 17.32
N ARG A 9 -5.69 0.05 17.51
CA ARG A 9 -6.00 -1.23 18.14
C ARG A 9 -7.28 -1.87 17.58
N PRO A 10 -7.20 -2.40 16.34
CA PRO A 10 -8.34 -3.04 15.69
C PRO A 10 -8.82 -4.25 16.49
N ARG A 11 -10.14 -4.44 16.52
CA ARG A 11 -10.77 -5.59 17.18
C ARG A 11 -10.60 -6.81 16.31
N THR A 12 -10.03 -7.89 16.85
CA THR A 12 -9.95 -9.18 16.17
C THR A 12 -11.36 -9.74 15.98
N ASN A 13 -11.87 -9.76 14.75
CA ASN A 13 -13.10 -10.44 14.41
C ASN A 13 -12.78 -11.92 14.16
N ASP A 14 -13.30 -12.78 15.03
CA ASP A 14 -13.18 -14.23 14.92
C ASP A 14 -14.42 -14.77 14.18
N PRO A 15 -14.29 -15.19 12.90
CA PRO A 15 -15.44 -15.61 12.09
C PRO A 15 -16.13 -16.86 12.63
N GLN A 16 -15.49 -17.64 13.50
CA GLN A 16 -16.05 -18.90 14.02
C GLN A 16 -17.03 -18.71 15.19
N LYS A 17 -17.15 -17.49 15.75
CA LYS A 17 -18.05 -17.18 16.88
C LYS A 17 -19.31 -16.42 16.47
N GLN A 18 -19.67 -16.44 15.19
CA GLN A 18 -20.97 -15.96 14.75
C GLN A 18 -22.01 -17.03 15.08
N ALA A 19 -22.92 -16.72 16.02
CA ALA A 19 -24.04 -17.60 16.30
C ALA A 19 -24.85 -17.80 15.00
N PRO A 20 -25.30 -19.02 14.68
CA PRO A 20 -26.13 -19.26 13.51
C PRO A 20 -27.37 -18.38 13.58
N MET A 21 -27.58 -17.50 12.60
CA MET A 21 -28.86 -16.81 12.46
C MET A 21 -29.93 -17.87 12.18
N THR A 22 -30.90 -18.00 13.08
CA THR A 22 -32.09 -18.79 12.84
C THR A 22 -32.89 -18.11 11.72
N THR A 23 -32.86 -18.66 10.51
CA THR A 23 -33.83 -18.30 9.47
C THR A 23 -35.17 -18.88 9.88
N SER A 24 -36.06 -18.03 10.43
CA SER A 24 -37.43 -18.41 10.77
C SER A 24 -38.16 -18.87 9.51
N ALA A 25 -38.32 -20.19 9.35
CA ALA A 25 -39.14 -20.80 8.32
C ALA A 25 -40.61 -20.71 8.72
N SER A 26 -41.27 -19.64 8.27
CA SER A 26 -42.73 -19.50 8.36
C SER A 26 -43.15 -18.40 7.39
N GLU A 27 -43.47 -18.75 6.15
CA GLU A 27 -44.54 -18.06 5.42
C GLU A 27 -45.10 -18.96 4.29
N PRO A 28 -46.42 -18.86 4.02
CA PRO A 28 -47.22 -19.97 3.51
C PRO A 28 -47.29 -20.04 1.99
N THR A 29 -47.50 -21.27 1.53
CA THR A 29 -47.85 -21.65 0.17
C THR A 29 -49.09 -20.89 -0.33
N GLY A 30 -48.94 -20.16 -1.44
CA GLY A 30 -50.04 -19.80 -2.36
C GLY A 30 -50.48 -18.33 -2.36
N SER A 31 -49.83 -17.51 -3.20
CA SER A 31 -50.47 -16.36 -3.86
C SER A 31 -49.69 -15.97 -5.12
N ALA A 32 -50.41 -15.55 -6.14
CA ALA A 32 -49.99 -15.41 -7.53
C ALA A 32 -48.93 -14.31 -7.79
N THR A 33 -48.23 -14.47 -8.92
CA THR A 33 -47.14 -13.70 -9.54
C THR A 33 -47.36 -12.17 -9.61
N PRO A 34 -46.28 -11.36 -9.74
CA PRO A 34 -45.68 -11.17 -11.06
C PRO A 34 -44.19 -11.49 -11.09
N ASP A 35 -43.75 -11.98 -12.26
CA ASP A 35 -42.37 -11.93 -12.70
C ASP A 35 -41.74 -10.60 -12.29
N PHE A 36 -40.79 -10.63 -11.34
CA PHE A 36 -39.95 -9.46 -11.10
C PHE A 36 -39.00 -9.38 -12.29
N THR A 37 -39.42 -8.67 -13.35
CA THR A 37 -38.57 -8.27 -14.45
C THR A 37 -37.31 -7.64 -13.86
N ILE A 38 -36.17 -8.32 -14.01
CA ILE A 38 -34.82 -7.79 -13.81
C ILE A 38 -34.52 -6.78 -14.94
N ALA A 39 -35.44 -5.84 -15.18
CA ALA A 39 -35.25 -4.72 -16.09
C ALA A 39 -34.69 -3.51 -15.32
N GLY A 40 -35.09 -3.33 -14.04
CA GLY A 40 -34.65 -2.21 -13.20
C GLY A 40 -33.36 -2.45 -12.38
N ALA A 41 -32.90 -3.70 -12.21
CA ALA A 41 -31.67 -3.96 -11.46
C ALA A 41 -30.39 -3.54 -12.20
N ASN A 42 -30.48 -3.28 -13.51
CA ASN A 42 -29.42 -2.63 -14.29
C ASN A 42 -29.50 -1.11 -14.22
N GLU A 43 -30.63 -0.52 -13.83
CA GLU A 43 -30.78 0.93 -13.68
C GLU A 43 -30.04 1.43 -12.43
N SER A 44 -30.00 0.64 -11.34
CA SER A 44 -29.19 1.00 -10.16
C SER A 44 -27.67 0.88 -10.38
N ARG A 45 -27.25 0.18 -11.44
CA ARG A 45 -25.87 0.16 -11.93
C ARG A 45 -25.54 1.32 -12.89
N GLN A 46 -26.46 2.28 -13.09
CA GLN A 46 -26.21 3.50 -13.86
C GLN A 46 -25.24 4.48 -13.18
N ASN A 47 -24.86 4.23 -11.92
CA ASN A 47 -23.70 4.89 -11.30
C ASN A 47 -22.34 4.37 -11.82
N ARG A 48 -22.30 3.78 -13.01
CA ARG A 48 -21.11 3.76 -13.86
C ARG A 48 -21.13 5.00 -14.73
N THR A 49 -20.89 6.16 -14.12
CA THR A 49 -20.57 7.38 -14.87
C THR A 49 -19.36 7.10 -15.75
N LEU A 50 -19.57 6.99 -17.07
CA LEU A 50 -18.52 6.98 -18.09
C LEU A 50 -17.93 8.39 -18.31
N GLU A 51 -18.50 9.41 -17.66
CA GLU A 51 -17.83 10.68 -17.45
C GLU A 51 -16.83 10.51 -16.30
N MET A 52 -15.54 10.55 -16.63
CA MET A 52 -14.48 10.43 -15.66
C MET A 52 -14.66 11.48 -14.58
N GLN A 53 -14.70 11.06 -13.31
CA GLN A 53 -14.54 11.96 -12.16
C GLN A 53 -13.12 12.54 -12.18
N LEU A 54 -12.89 13.48 -13.09
CA LEU A 54 -11.57 13.98 -13.47
C LEU A 54 -10.92 14.80 -12.36
N MET A 55 -11.74 15.39 -11.48
CA MET A 55 -11.29 16.29 -10.42
C MET A 55 -10.58 15.56 -9.24
N PRO A 56 -11.15 14.50 -8.62
CA PRO A 56 -10.45 13.76 -7.57
C PRO A 56 -9.28 12.91 -8.12
N GLU A 57 -9.39 12.39 -9.33
CA GLU A 57 -8.37 11.52 -9.91
C GLU A 57 -7.11 12.31 -10.35
N ALA A 58 -7.28 13.49 -10.94
CA ALA A 58 -6.14 14.33 -11.32
C ALA A 58 -5.36 14.80 -10.09
N LEU A 59 -6.07 15.17 -9.00
CA LEU A 59 -5.46 15.54 -7.74
C LEU A 59 -4.74 14.35 -7.09
N ALA A 60 -5.36 13.17 -7.08
CA ALA A 60 -4.74 11.94 -6.57
C ALA A 60 -3.48 11.56 -7.37
N ARG A 61 -3.53 11.67 -8.70
CA ARG A 61 -2.37 11.44 -9.57
C ARG A 61 -1.25 12.44 -9.30
N ALA A 62 -1.55 13.73 -9.16
CA ALA A 62 -0.57 14.75 -8.83
C ALA A 62 0.10 14.49 -7.47
N HIS A 63 -0.67 14.10 -6.46
CA HIS A 63 -0.16 13.75 -5.13
C HIS A 63 0.77 12.53 -5.18
N MET A 64 0.38 11.48 -5.91
CA MET A 64 1.24 10.29 -6.07
C MET A 64 2.53 10.60 -6.83
N HIS A 65 2.45 11.43 -7.88
CA HIS A 65 3.66 11.90 -8.58
C HIS A 65 4.58 12.69 -7.66
N GLN A 66 4.03 13.54 -6.78
CA GLN A 66 4.81 14.29 -5.82
C GLN A 66 5.53 13.36 -4.82
N ARG A 67 4.81 12.39 -4.27
CA ARG A 67 5.39 11.40 -3.33
C ARG A 67 6.47 10.55 -3.98
N LEU A 68 6.31 10.18 -5.25
CA LEU A 68 7.33 9.46 -6.01
C LEU A 68 8.59 10.31 -6.20
N ARG A 69 8.44 11.58 -6.61
CA ARG A 69 9.59 12.50 -6.75
C ARG A 69 10.36 12.67 -5.45
N GLU A 70 9.65 12.84 -4.33
CA GLU A 70 10.28 12.99 -3.01
C GLU A 70 11.06 11.71 -2.63
N ALA A 71 10.49 10.53 -2.86
CA ALA A 71 11.17 9.26 -2.63
C ALA A 71 12.41 9.08 -3.54
N GLU A 72 12.36 9.55 -4.79
CA GLU A 72 13.50 9.51 -5.71
C GLU A 72 14.66 10.39 -5.24
N VAL A 73 14.36 11.60 -4.75
CA VAL A 73 15.37 12.52 -4.20
C VAL A 73 16.05 11.90 -2.98
N GLU A 74 15.27 11.31 -2.06
CA GLU A 74 15.82 10.61 -0.88
C GLU A 74 16.73 9.45 -1.29
N ARG A 75 16.30 8.62 -2.26
CA ARG A 75 17.12 7.52 -2.80
C ARG A 75 18.42 8.03 -3.41
N GLN A 76 18.39 9.14 -4.13
CA GLN A 76 19.58 9.73 -4.72
C GLN A 76 20.56 10.22 -3.65
N ALA A 77 20.06 10.89 -2.60
CA ALA A 77 20.89 11.32 -1.48
C ALA A 77 21.58 10.13 -0.79
N LEU A 78 20.84 9.05 -0.52
CA LEU A 78 21.39 7.84 0.08
C LEU A 78 22.46 7.18 -0.80
N ARG A 79 22.26 7.13 -2.12
CA ARG A 79 23.25 6.62 -3.08
C ARG A 79 24.54 7.44 -3.06
N MET A 80 24.44 8.77 -3.01
CA MET A 80 25.62 9.64 -2.92
C MET A 80 26.39 9.45 -1.62
N VAL A 81 25.71 9.30 -0.48
CA VAL A 81 26.35 9.01 0.81
C VAL A 81 27.07 7.67 0.78
N ALA A 82 26.44 6.63 0.22
CA ALA A 82 27.06 5.32 0.05
C ALA A 82 28.31 5.39 -0.83
N ALA A 83 28.23 6.09 -1.97
CA ALA A 83 29.37 6.28 -2.87
C ALA A 83 30.55 6.97 -2.18
N ARG A 84 30.31 8.06 -1.43
CA ARG A 84 31.35 8.76 -0.65
C ARG A 84 31.99 7.86 0.41
N ARG A 85 31.19 7.00 1.07
CA ARG A 85 31.71 6.03 2.04
C ARG A 85 32.60 4.99 1.37
N MET A 86 32.23 4.51 0.19
CA MET A 86 33.05 3.58 -0.60
C MET A 86 34.35 4.24 -1.06
N GLN A 87 34.32 5.49 -1.51
CA GLN A 87 35.51 6.24 -1.90
C GLN A 87 36.52 6.34 -0.74
N ARG A 88 36.08 6.75 0.46
CA ARG A 88 36.95 6.82 1.64
C ARG A 88 37.56 5.47 2.02
N ARG A 89 36.80 4.37 1.82
CA ARG A 89 37.30 3.00 2.05
C ARG A 89 38.40 2.65 1.04
N ALA A 90 38.19 2.96 -0.23
CA ALA A 90 39.17 2.74 -1.29
C ALA A 90 40.46 3.55 -1.05
N GLU A 91 40.34 4.82 -0.66
CA GLU A 91 41.48 5.68 -0.31
C GLU A 91 42.28 5.08 0.84
N ARG A 92 41.62 4.66 1.93
CA ARG A 92 42.28 3.99 3.06
C ARG A 92 42.95 2.68 2.66
N ALA A 93 42.29 1.87 1.85
CA ALA A 93 42.86 0.63 1.34
C ALA A 93 44.11 0.89 0.49
N SER A 94 44.06 1.90 -0.39
CA SER A 94 45.21 2.30 -1.22
C SER A 94 46.38 2.81 -0.39
N MET A 95 46.15 3.63 0.65
CA MET A 95 47.21 4.08 1.54
C MET A 95 47.84 2.92 2.33
N ARG A 96 47.02 1.97 2.80
CA ARG A 96 47.51 0.75 3.47
C ARG A 96 48.37 -0.09 2.53
N ALA A 97 47.93 -0.29 1.29
CA ALA A 97 48.70 -1.03 0.29
C ALA A 97 50.04 -0.34 -0.01
N ARG A 98 50.03 0.98 -0.23
CA ARG A 98 51.26 1.77 -0.44
C ARG A 98 52.21 1.66 0.75
N ARG A 99 51.70 1.75 1.98
CA ARG A 99 52.50 1.60 3.20
C ARG A 99 53.09 0.20 3.32
N ALA A 100 52.31 -0.85 3.02
CA ALA A 100 52.80 -2.22 3.05
C ALA A 100 53.91 -2.45 2.02
N LEU A 101 53.76 -1.92 0.80
CA LEU A 101 54.81 -1.96 -0.22
C LEU A 101 56.08 -1.21 0.22
N ALA A 102 55.94 0.00 0.78
CA ALA A 102 57.09 0.75 1.27
C ALA A 102 57.84 0.01 2.39
N MET A 103 57.11 -0.59 3.34
CA MET A 103 57.71 -1.43 4.39
C MET A 103 58.42 -2.66 3.78
N ALA A 104 57.81 -3.32 2.79
CA ALA A 104 58.39 -4.49 2.14
C ALA A 104 59.67 -4.18 1.33
N VAL A 105 59.86 -2.92 0.91
CA VAL A 105 61.08 -2.48 0.19
C VAL A 105 62.19 -2.03 1.17
N MET A 106 61.83 -1.57 2.37
CA MET A 106 62.82 -1.13 3.38
C MET A 106 63.40 -2.26 4.23
N HIS A 107 62.89 -3.49 4.07
CA HIS A 107 63.38 -4.71 4.72
C HIS A 107 64.10 -5.60 3.71
#